data_AF-A0A7J7GN02-F1
#
_entry.id   AF-A0A7J7GN02-F1
#
_cell.length_a   1.000
_cell.length_b   1.000
_cell.length_c   1.000
_cell.angle_alpha   90.00
_cell.angle_beta   90.00
_cell.angle_gamma   90.00
#
_symmetry.space_group_name_H-M   'P 1'
#
loop_
_entity.id
_entity.type
_entity.pdbx_description
1 polymer ?
#
loop_
_entity_poly.entity_id
_entity_poly.type
_entity_poly.pdbx_seq_one_letter_code
_entity_poly.pdbx_strand_id
1 'polypeptide(L)'
;MACSFPFTYFPFISALTAWFYVTHPHMEVRFPTLMVLIIAILNDGTIMTISKDRVKPSPQPDSWKLLEIFATGIILGSYLAMMTVIFFWAAYDTDIFPVR
;
A
#
# COMPACT_ATOMS: atom_id res chain seq x y z
N MET A 1 -2.54 4.00 17.92
CA MET A 1 -1.85 3.35 16.78
C MET A 1 -2.71 3.27 15.51
N ALA A 2 -4.02 2.97 15.58
CA ALA A 2 -4.88 2.79 14.39
C ALA A 2 -4.95 3.98 13.42
N CYS A 3 -4.90 5.23 13.91
CA CYS A 3 -4.89 6.43 13.06
C CYS A 3 -3.57 6.61 12.27
N SER A 4 -2.48 5.96 12.69
CA SER A 4 -1.13 6.12 12.11
C SER A 4 -0.81 5.09 11.01
N PHE A 5 -1.60 4.03 10.91
CA PHE A 5 -1.44 2.93 9.94
C PHE A 5 -1.63 3.34 8.47
N PRO A 6 -2.67 4.10 8.08
CA PRO A 6 -2.84 4.49 6.67
C PRO A 6 -1.76 5.47 6.21
N PHE A 7 -1.25 6.31 7.13
CA PHE A 7 -0.21 7.30 6.86
C PHE A 7 1.15 6.69 6.53
N THR A 8 1.40 5.45 6.96
CA THR A 8 2.68 4.76 6.78
C THR A 8 2.66 3.77 5.62
N TYR A 9 1.50 3.20 5.27
CA TYR A 9 1.37 2.21 4.18
C TYR A 9 1.15 2.81 2.80
N PHE A 10 0.35 3.88 2.72
CA PHE A 10 -0.01 4.50 1.46
C PHE A 10 1.20 5.03 0.64
N PRO A 11 2.23 5.65 1.26
CA PRO A 11 3.40 6.09 0.49
C PRO A 11 4.21 4.93 -0.10
N PHE A 12 4.15 3.72 0.45
CA PHE A 12 4.89 2.56 -0.10
C PHE A 12 4.18 1.94 -1.30
N ILE A 13 2.84 1.88 -1.31
CA ILE A 13 2.07 1.38 -2.46
C ILE A 13 2.20 2.35 -3.64
N SER A 14 2.12 3.65 -3.39
CA SER A 14 2.28 4.68 -4.42
C SER A 14 3.72 4.77 -4.92
N ALA A 15 4.72 4.60 -4.06
CA ALA A 15 6.13 4.56 -4.47
C ALA A 15 6.44 3.35 -5.36
N LEU A 16 5.87 2.18 -5.08
CA LEU A 16 6.07 1.00 -5.93
C LEU A 16 5.42 1.17 -7.30
N THR A 17 4.19 1.69 -7.36
CA THR A 17 3.53 1.99 -8.64
C THR A 17 4.25 3.08 -9.42
N ALA A 18 4.75 4.12 -8.76
CA ALA A 18 5.57 5.16 -9.39
C ALA A 18 6.92 4.62 -9.87
N TRP A 19 7.57 3.75 -9.10
CA TRP A 19 8.85 3.13 -9.47
C TRP A 19 8.70 2.21 -10.69
N PHE A 20 7.63 1.42 -10.77
CA PHE A 20 7.29 0.64 -11.96
C PHE A 20 7.07 1.54 -13.18
N TYR A 21 6.36 2.67 -13.01
CA TYR A 21 6.08 3.63 -14.08
C TYR A 21 7.36 4.33 -14.59
N VAL A 22 8.31 4.64 -13.69
CA VAL A 22 9.58 5.30 -14.03
C VAL A 22 10.58 4.33 -14.69
N THR A 23 10.61 3.07 -14.25
CA THR A 23 11.60 2.09 -14.72
C THR A 23 11.20 1.39 -16.02
N HIS A 24 9.91 1.36 -16.34
CA HIS A 24 9.39 0.64 -17.51
C HIS A 24 8.56 1.55 -18.43
N PRO A 25 9.13 2.62 -19.00
CA PRO A 25 8.38 3.58 -19.83
C PRO A 25 7.86 2.97 -21.14
N HIS A 26 8.40 1.83 -21.58
CA HIS A 26 8.03 1.13 -22.82
C HIS A 26 7.04 -0.01 -22.62
N MET A 27 6.83 -0.47 -21.38
CA MET A 27 5.75 -1.42 -21.11
C MET A 27 4.46 -0.60 -21.14
N GLU A 28 3.67 -0.72 -22.21
CA GLU A 28 2.38 -0.04 -22.38
C GLU A 28 1.31 -0.51 -21.37
N VAL A 29 1.69 -0.84 -20.13
CA VAL A 29 0.77 -0.90 -19.00
C VAL A 29 0.41 0.54 -18.67
N ARG A 30 -0.39 1.14 -19.55
CA ARG A 30 -1.13 2.36 -19.27
C ARG A 30 -2.15 1.98 -18.21
N PHE A 31 -1.73 1.90 -16.96
CA PHE A 31 -2.66 1.97 -15.84
C PHE A 31 -3.48 3.22 -16.11
N PRO A 32 -4.77 3.08 -16.52
CA PRO A 32 -5.53 4.23 -16.96
C PRO A 32 -5.50 5.20 -15.79
N THR A 33 -5.24 6.48 -16.03
CA THR A 33 -5.20 7.52 -14.99
C THR A 33 -6.39 7.43 -14.01
N LEU A 34 -7.52 6.89 -14.51
CA LEU A 34 -8.71 6.52 -13.76
C LEU A 34 -8.49 5.49 -12.63
N MET A 35 -7.65 4.46 -12.79
CA MET A 35 -7.36 3.48 -11.73
C MET A 35 -6.61 4.12 -10.56
N VAL A 36 -5.60 4.94 -10.85
CA VAL A 36 -4.85 5.68 -9.82
C VAL A 36 -5.77 6.67 -9.12
N LEU A 37 -6.66 7.34 -9.87
CA LEU A 37 -7.68 8.24 -9.32
C LEU A 37 -8.66 7.51 -8.39
N ILE A 38 -9.14 6.31 -8.78
CA ILE A 38 -10.02 5.49 -7.93
C ILE A 38 -9.29 5.10 -6.64
N ILE A 39 -8.03 4.65 -6.71
CA ILE A 39 -7.24 4.28 -5.52
C ILE A 39 -7.06 5.50 -4.60
N ALA A 40 -6.78 6.68 -5.16
CA ALA A 40 -6.62 7.90 -4.38
C ALA A 40 -7.93 8.30 -3.66
N ILE A 41 -9.06 8.30 -4.35
CA ILE A 41 -10.37 8.63 -3.76
C ILE A 41 -10.77 7.60 -2.70
N LEU A 42 -10.58 6.31 -2.97
CA LEU A 42 -10.88 5.25 -2.01
C LEU A 42 -10.00 5.36 -0.76
N ASN A 43 -8.70 5.67 -0.92
CA ASN A 43 -7.80 5.86 0.21
C ASN A 43 -8.25 7.01 1.11
N ASP A 44 -8.56 8.16 0.51
CA ASP A 44 -9.01 9.35 1.24
C ASP A 44 -10.33 9.06 1.97
N GLY A 45 -11.25 8.35 1.30
CA GLY A 45 -12.48 7.81 1.87
C GLY A 45 -12.25 6.94 3.11
N THR A 46 -11.29 6.01 3.05
CA THR A 46 -10.97 5.10 4.15
C THR A 46 -10.25 5.77 5.32
N ILE A 47 -9.43 6.80 5.09
CA ILE A 47 -8.77 7.53 6.19
C ILE A 47 -9.79 8.31 7.01
N MET A 48 -10.80 8.88 6.36
CA MET A 48 -11.88 9.58 7.05
C MET A 48 -12.63 8.67 8.03
N THR A 49 -12.82 7.38 7.71
CA THR A 49 -13.54 6.44 8.58
C THR A 49 -12.69 5.88 9.71
N ILE A 50 -11.36 5.80 9.54
CA ILE A 50 -10.42 5.39 10.61
C ILE A 50 -10.48 6.33 11.81
N SER A 51 -10.75 7.61 11.59
CA SER A 51 -10.91 8.58 12.69
C SER A 51 -12.09 8.28 13.63
N LYS A 52 -13.06 7.48 13.17
CA LYS A 52 -14.25 7.06 13.93
C LYS A 52 -14.17 5.59 14.39
N ASP A 53 -13.07 4.89 14.10
CA ASP A 53 -12.92 3.49 14.49
C ASP A 53 -12.85 3.36 16.02
N ARG A 54 -13.63 2.43 16.58
CA ARG A 54 -13.68 2.18 18.02
C ARG A 54 -12.66 1.12 18.41
N VAL A 55 -11.40 1.53 18.43
CA VAL A 55 -10.30 0.67 18.90
C VAL A 55 -10.21 0.66 20.42
N LYS A 56 -9.88 -0.52 20.98
CA LYS A 56 -9.63 -0.67 22.41
C LYS A 56 -8.41 0.19 22.80
N PRO A 57 -8.54 1.11 23.78
CA PRO A 57 -7.42 1.92 24.22
C PRO A 57 -6.35 1.04 24.89
N SER A 58 -5.08 1.43 24.73
CA SER A 58 -3.96 0.76 25.40
C SER A 58 -4.14 0.85 26.93
N PRO A 59 -3.89 -0.23 27.69
CA PRO A 59 -3.98 -0.23 29.15
C PRO A 59 -2.87 0.60 29.82
N GLN A 60 -1.87 1.05 29.07
CA GLN A 60 -0.78 1.90 29.55
C GLN A 60 -0.74 3.21 28.75
N PRO A 61 -0.32 4.34 29.34
CA PRO A 61 -0.18 5.61 28.62
C PRO A 61 0.89 5.46 27.54
N ASP A 62 0.43 5.42 26.30
CA ASP A 62 1.31 5.25 25.15
C ASP A 62 1.90 6.61 24.76
N SER A 63 3.22 6.65 24.59
CA SER A 63 3.93 7.86 24.16
C SER A 63 3.96 7.91 22.64
N TRP A 64 4.07 9.11 22.07
CA TRP A 64 4.20 9.26 20.62
C TRP A 64 5.58 8.79 20.15
N LYS A 65 5.72 7.47 19.97
CA LYS A 65 6.96 6.83 19.53
C LYS A 65 7.00 6.79 18.00
N LEU A 66 7.46 7.89 17.43
CA LEU A 66 7.54 8.06 15.98
C LEU A 66 8.38 6.96 15.32
N LEU A 67 9.47 6.54 15.97
CA LEU A 67 10.37 5.51 15.46
C LEU A 67 9.70 4.13 15.38
N GLU A 68 8.83 3.80 16.34
CA GLU A 68 8.05 2.56 16.35
C GLU A 68 7.00 2.54 15.24
N ILE A 69 6.34 3.68 15.00
CA ILE A 69 5.36 3.86 13.91
C ILE A 69 6.05 3.75 12.54
N PHE A 70 7.25 4.32 12.38
CA PHE A 70 8.00 4.17 11.13
C PHE A 70 8.54 2.76 10.92
N ALA A 71 9.08 2.12 11.95
CA ALA A 71 9.60 0.75 11.85
C ALA A 71 8.49 -0.24 11.48
N THR A 72 7.33 -0.15 12.14
CA THR A 72 6.15 -0.95 11.78
C THR A 72 5.69 -0.66 10.36
N GLY A 73 5.64 0.61 9.96
CA GLY A 73 5.34 1.03 8.59
C GLY A 73 6.26 0.46 7.51
N ILE A 74 7.58 0.44 7.75
CA ILE A 74 8.57 -0.10 6.80
C ILE A 74 8.42 -1.61 6.63
N ILE A 75 8.31 -2.37 7.73
CA ILE A 75 8.16 -3.83 7.68
C ILE A 75 6.92 -4.18 6.86
N LEU A 76 5.81 -3.55 7.21
CA LEU A 76 4.51 -3.77 6.64
C LEU A 76 4.42 -3.30 5.17
N GLY A 77 5.01 -2.14 4.83
CA GLY A 77 5.13 -1.65 3.46
C GLY A 77 6.01 -2.54 2.58
N SER A 78 7.15 -3.00 3.11
CA SER A 78 8.06 -3.90 2.39
C SER A 78 7.42 -5.27 2.09
N TYR A 79 6.60 -5.79 3.01
CA TYR A 79 5.85 -7.02 2.80
C TYR A 79 4.88 -6.88 1.61
N LEU A 80 4.12 -5.79 1.56
CA LEU A 80 3.17 -5.55 0.47
C LEU A 80 3.87 -5.33 -0.87
N ALA A 81 5.03 -4.67 -0.86
CA ALA A 81 5.89 -4.50 -2.04
C ALA A 81 6.42 -5.83 -2.57
N MET A 82 6.89 -6.73 -1.69
CA MET A 82 7.33 -8.06 -2.12
C MET A 82 6.18 -8.89 -2.69
N MET A 83 5.00 -8.86 -2.05
CA MET A 83 3.84 -9.62 -2.53
C MET A 83 3.36 -9.17 -3.90
N THR A 84 3.41 -7.87 -4.18
CA THR A 84 3.06 -7.31 -5.50
C THR A 84 4.09 -7.70 -6.57
N VAL A 85 5.40 -7.64 -6.28
CA VAL A 85 6.44 -8.12 -7.21
C VAL A 85 6.27 -9.60 -7.53
N ILE A 86 6.06 -10.44 -6.53
CA ILE A 86 5.84 -11.89 -6.72
C ILE A 86 4.58 -12.15 -7.55
N PHE A 87 3.50 -11.42 -7.29
CA PHE A 87 2.25 -11.53 -8.05
C PHE A 87 2.46 -11.18 -9.53
N PHE A 88 3.16 -10.08 -9.82
CA PHE A 88 3.46 -9.68 -11.21
C PHE A 88 4.37 -10.69 -11.90
N TRP A 89 5.40 -11.18 -11.22
CA TRP A 89 6.27 -12.22 -11.76
C TRP A 89 5.50 -13.49 -12.10
N ALA A 90 4.65 -13.97 -11.18
CA ALA A 90 3.80 -15.14 -11.42
C ALA A 90 2.81 -14.91 -12.58
N ALA A 91 2.19 -13.74 -12.67
CA ALA A 91 1.20 -13.46 -13.72
C ALA A 91 1.83 -13.29 -15.12
N TYR A 92 3.09 -12.85 -15.22
CA TYR A 92 3.74 -12.56 -16.50
C TYR A 92 4.58 -13.73 -17.03
N ASP A 93 5.30 -14.42 -16.13
CA ASP A 93 6.37 -15.35 -16.50
C ASP A 93 6.00 -16.82 -16.24
N THR A 94 4.84 -17.08 -15.62
CA THR A 94 4.41 -18.44 -15.29
C THR A 94 3.01 -18.77 -15.81
N ASP A 95 2.84 -19.97 -16.38
CA ASP A 95 1.56 -20.50 -16.91
C ASP A 95 0.57 -20.92 -15.81
N ILE A 96 0.61 -20.31 -14.63
CA ILE A 96 -0.25 -20.67 -13.48
C ILE A 96 -1.72 -20.39 -13.81
N PHE A 97 -2.00 -19.42 -14.68
CA PHE A 97 -3.34 -19.09 -15.14
C PHE A 97 -3.55 -19.59 -16.58
N PRO A 98 -4.33 -20.66 -16.80
CA PRO A 98 -4.64 -21.12 -18.15
C PRO A 98 -5.53 -20.09 -18.85
N VAL A 99 -5.08 -19.59 -20.01
CA VAL A 99 -5.91 -18.81 -20.93
C VAL A 99 -6.91 -19.78 -21.56
N ARG A 100 -8.20 -19.58 -21.30
CA ARG A 100 -9.29 -20.32 -21.95
C ARG A 100 -9.94 -19.46 -23.01
#